data_AF-A0A2V7FAC2-F1
#
_entry.id   AF-A0A2V7FAC2-F1
#
_cell.length_a   1.000
_cell.length_b   1.000
_cell.length_c   1.000
_cell.angle_alpha   90.00
_cell.angle_beta   90.00
_cell.angle_gamma   90.00
#
_symmetry.space_group_name_H-M   'P 1'
#
loop_
_entity.id
_entity.type
_entity.pdbx_description
1 polymer ?
#
loop_
_entity_poly.entity_id
_entity_poly.type
_entity_poly.pdbx_seq_one_letter_code
_entity_poly.pdbx_strand_id
1 'polypeptide(L)' 'MSVRLTLVIAFLALTVSAAWADHGGPLRTGGWSPMTAALVFGGLALLAGMLVVVIVTLLSRRDRSSS' A
#
# COMPACT_ATOMS: atom_id res chain seq x y z
N MET A 1 -4.25 17.97 -3.75
CA MET A 1 -4.12 16.56 -4.19
C MET A 1 -4.05 15.56 -3.01
N SER A 2 -3.97 16.05 -1.76
CA SER A 2 -3.76 15.23 -0.56
C SER A 2 -5.04 14.57 -0.04
N VAL A 3 -6.17 15.27 -0.07
CA VAL A 3 -7.46 14.78 0.48
C VAL A 3 -7.94 13.51 -0.21
N ARG A 4 -7.81 13.45 -1.55
CA ARG A 4 -8.19 12.27 -2.34
C ARG A 4 -7.34 11.04 -1.99
N LEU A 5 -6.04 11.24 -1.74
CA LEU A 5 -5.13 10.16 -1.35
C LEU A 5 -5.45 9.66 0.07
N THR A 6 -5.69 10.57 1.02
CA THR A 6 -6.09 10.23 2.39
C THR A 6 -7.39 9.42 2.41
N LEU A 7 -8.35 9.79 1.56
CA LEU A 7 -9.64 9.11 1.46
C LEU A 7 -9.50 7.69 0.90
N VAL A 8 -8.62 7.49 -0.10
CA VAL A 8 -8.31 6.15 -0.63
C VAL A 8 -7.64 5.27 0.43
N ILE A 9 -6.68 5.81 1.20
CA ILE A 9 -6.00 5.07 2.26
C ILE A 9 -6.99 4.70 3.39
N ALA A 10 -7.83 5.64 3.80
CA ALA A 10 -8.85 5.41 4.82
C ALA A 10 -9.88 4.37 4.38
N PHE A 11 -10.31 4.40 3.12
CA PHE A 11 -11.22 3.42 2.55
C PHE A 11 -10.60 2.01 2.52
N LEU A 12 -9.34 1.90 2.08
CA LEU A 12 -8.62 0.62 2.07
C LEU A 12 -8.48 0.04 3.49
N ALA A 13 -8.15 0.87 4.48
CA ALA A 13 -8.05 0.46 5.87
C ALA A 13 -9.38 -0.09 6.43
N LEU A 14 -10.51 0.53 6.07
CA LEU A 14 -11.84 0.08 6.48
C LEU A 14 -12.20 -1.29 5.87
N THR A 15 -11.89 -1.50 4.58
CA THR A 15 -12.16 -2.78 3.91
C THR A 15 -11.34 -3.94 4.46
N VAL A 16 -10.11 -3.68 4.91
CA VAL A 16 -9.28 -4.70 5.55
C VAL A 16 -9.91 -5.14 6.86
N SER A 17 -10.48 -4.24 7.66
CA SER A 17 -11.03 -4.57 8.99
C SER A 17 -12.31 -5.41 8.95
N ALA A 18 -13.17 -5.22 7.95
CA ALA A 18 -14.47 -5.91 7.88
C ALA A 18 -14.33 -7.41 7.59
N ALA A 19 -13.29 -7.83 6.87
CA ALA A 19 -13.07 -9.23 6.49
C ALA A 19 -12.68 -10.15 7.66
N TRP A 20 -12.27 -9.61 8.81
CA TRP A 20 -11.82 -10.39 9.97
C TRP A 20 -12.94 -10.74 10.96
N ALA A 21 -14.11 -10.10 10.85
CA ALA A 21 -15.20 -10.26 11.80
C ALA A 21 -16.02 -11.56 11.56
N ASP A 22 -16.17 -11.98 10.31
CA ASP A 22 -17.00 -13.15 9.95
C ASP A 22 -16.26 -14.49 10.04
N HIS A 23 -14.99 -14.50 10.46
CA HIS A 23 -14.13 -15.68 10.54
C HIS A 23 -13.54 -15.91 11.94
N GLY A 24 -14.37 -15.73 12.99
CA GLY A 24 -13.98 -15.73 14.42
C GLY A 24 -13.45 -17.04 15.03
N GLY A 25 -12.90 -17.96 14.23
CA GLY A 25 -12.15 -19.12 14.73
C GLY A 25 -10.64 -18.85 14.67
N PRO A 26 -9.81 -19.52 15.50
CA PRO A 26 -8.36 -19.43 15.37
C PRO A 26 -7.96 -19.86 13.96
N LEU A 27 -7.59 -18.88 13.12
CA LEU A 27 -6.92 -19.14 11.86
C LEU A 27 -5.70 -20.00 12.19
N ARG A 28 -5.71 -21.27 11.77
CA ARG A 28 -4.49 -22.09 11.79
C ARG A 28 -3.43 -21.23 11.12
N THR A 29 -2.36 -20.90 11.84
CA THR A 29 -1.20 -20.18 11.32
C THR A 29 -0.41 -21.10 10.39
N GLY A 30 -1.09 -21.61 9.35
CA GLY A 30 -0.40 -22.19 8.22
C GLY A 30 0.47 -21.09 7.65
N GLY A 31 1.79 -21.29 7.71
CA GLY A 31 2.75 -20.35 7.13
C GLY A 31 2.36 -20.03 5.69
N TRP A 32 2.62 -18.79 5.26
CA TRP A 32 2.30 -18.37 3.90
C TRP A 32 3.00 -19.28 2.89
N SER A 33 2.32 -19.58 1.78
CA SER A 33 2.97 -20.30 0.69
C SER A 33 4.18 -19.50 0.18
N PRO A 34 5.27 -20.15 -0.27
CA PRO A 34 6.43 -19.44 -0.81
C PRO A 34 6.08 -18.48 -1.95
N MET A 35 5.11 -18.86 -2.79
CA MET A 35 4.60 -18.03 -3.88
C MET A 35 3.87 -16.79 -3.36
N THR A 36 3.00 -16.94 -2.36
CA THR A 36 2.29 -15.81 -1.74
C THR A 36 3.28 -14.84 -1.09
N ALA A 37 4.27 -15.36 -0.36
CA ALA A 37 5.32 -14.52 0.22
C ALA A 37 6.07 -13.75 -0.86
N ALA A 38 6.54 -14.41 -1.93
CA ALA A 38 7.25 -13.76 -3.03
C ALA A 38 6.41 -12.66 -3.70
N LEU A 39 5.12 -12.90 -3.94
CA LEU A 39 4.23 -11.92 -4.54
C LEU A 39 4.00 -10.70 -3.63
N VAL A 40 3.80 -10.92 -2.32
CA VAL A 40 3.60 -9.82 -1.36
C VAL A 40 4.87 -8.99 -1.23
N PHE A 41 6.02 -9.61 -0.98
CA PHE A 41 7.28 -8.88 -0.83
C PHE A 41 7.73 -8.22 -2.14
N GLY A 42 7.62 -8.92 -3.28
CA GLY A 42 7.92 -8.36 -4.59
C GLY A 42 6.99 -7.20 -4.94
N GLY A 43 5.68 -7.34 -4.70
CA GLY A 43 4.71 -6.28 -4.91
C GLY A 43 4.97 -5.05 -4.04
N LEU A 44 5.26 -5.24 -2.76
CA LEU A 44 5.64 -4.15 -1.85
C LEU A 44 6.93 -3.44 -2.29
N ALA A 45 7.92 -4.18 -2.77
CA ALA A 45 9.16 -3.60 -3.29
C ALA A 45 8.91 -2.74 -4.54
N LEU A 46 8.10 -3.22 -5.48
CA LEU A 46 7.71 -2.43 -6.66
C LEU A 46 6.92 -1.17 -6.27
N LEU A 47 5.99 -1.29 -5.30
CA LEU A 47 5.20 -0.17 -4.83
C LEU A 47 6.09 0.90 -4.16
N ALA A 48 7.03 0.48 -3.32
CA ALA A 48 7.99 1.38 -2.69
C ALA A 48 8.87 2.09 -3.74
N GLY A 49 9.38 1.37 -4.73
CA GLY A 49 10.16 1.96 -5.84
C GLY A 49 9.35 2.99 -6.63
N MET A 50 8.10 2.66 -6.98
CA MET A 50 7.20 3.59 -7.67
C MET A 50 6.96 4.85 -6.84
N LEU A 51 6.77 4.71 -5.53
CA LEU A 51 6.53 5.85 -4.64
C LEU A 51 7.72 6.81 -4.64
N VAL A 52 8.96 6.30 -4.60
CA VAL A 52 10.18 7.12 -4.68
C VAL A 52 10.21 7.92 -5.97
N VAL A 53 9.96 7.28 -7.12
CA VAL A 53 9.94 7.95 -8.43
C VAL A 53 8.91 9.08 -8.45
N VAL A 54 7.70 8.81 -7.95
CA VAL A 54 6.62 9.81 -7.87
C VAL A 54 7.02 10.98 -6.98
N ILE A 55 7.58 10.71 -5.80
CA ILE A 55 8.04 11.74 -4.86
C ILE A 55 9.10 12.62 -5.52
N VAL A 56 10.18 12.02 -6.06
CA VAL A 56 11.27 12.77 -6.73
C VAL A 56 10.74 13.60 -7.89
N THR A 57 9.85 13.03 -8.70
CA THR A 57 9.24 13.74 -9.83
C THR A 57 8.42 14.95 -9.36
N LEU A 58 7.64 14.79 -8.29
CA LEU A 58 6.84 15.87 -7.73
C LEU A 58 7.69 16.97 -7.09
N LEU A 59 8.73 16.62 -6.33
CA LEU A 59 9.68 17.61 -5.80
C LEU A 59 10.40 18.36 -6.93
N SER A 60 10.95 17.63 -7.89
CA SER A 60 11.66 18.22 -9.04
C SER A 60 10.79 19.15 -9.89
N ARG A 61 9.47 18.91 -9.91
CA ARG A 61 8.51 19.78 -10.60
C ARG A 61 8.19 21.02 -9.78
N ARG A 62 8.11 20.90 -8.45
CA ARG A 62 7.90 22.03 -7.54
C ARG A 62 9.07 23.02 -7.63
N ASP A 63 10.31 22.53 -7.58
CA ASP A 63 11.51 23.37 -7.64
C ASP A 63 11.56 24.23 -8.91
N ARG A 64 11.18 23.64 -10.05
CA ARG A 64 11.10 24.33 -11.35
C ARG A 64 9.96 25.35 -11.46
N SER A 65 8.89 25.20 -10.68
CA SER A 65 7.77 26.14 -10.67
C SER A 65 7.99 27.34 -9.74
N SER A 66 8.96 27.24 -8.83
CA SER A 66 9.34 28.31 -7.89
C SER A 66 10.54 29.15 -8.35
N SER A 67 11.13 28.82 -9.51
CA SER A 67 12.13 29.66 -10.22
C SER A 67 11.46 30.40 -11.37
#